data_AF-A0A821P003-F1
#
_entry.id   AF-A0A821P003-F1
#
_cell.length_a   1.000
_cell.length_b   1.000
_cell.length_c   1.000
_cell.angle_alpha   90.00
_cell.angle_beta   90.00
_cell.angle_gamma   90.00
#
_symmetry.space_group_name_H-M   'P 1'
#
loop_
_entity.id
_entity.type
_entity.pdbx_description
1 polymer ?
#
loop_
_entity_poly.entity_id
_entity_poly.type
_entity_poly.pdbx_seq_one_letter_code
_entity_poly.pdbx_strand_id
1 'polypeptide(L)'
;MSYNNMVLVGNWSEERLKNEYDFKIFLRKRERKELLLQRSRTLFSNLLKERPLAISGTFALFGYNVQLVASDMPAKTCGGKPQYGLALSSLVKERQVDFMQNINDGCLMTLSAITTPCCRNTFVILSVKDESLRGEKINYGDEFLLRAENYGEPEAAPLYVRYTTEAVPGPADRMPIRLSSTKDSNCRWTTMPLLAKDRLEGLGSPIKTGAKLIVKNCVADKSLCVMNQNWMQTFFGPECGVTCRDYINIHKMYTAENIFTLVSDVETKTKD
;
A
#
# COMPACT_ATOMS: atom_id res chain seq x y z
N MET A 1 47.24 8.56 -19.37
CA MET A 1 46.27 8.95 -20.42
C MET A 1 45.38 7.75 -20.68
N SER A 2 44.06 7.92 -20.70
CA SER A 2 43.13 6.86 -21.12
C SER A 2 42.83 7.08 -22.61
N TYR A 3 43.00 6.04 -23.41
CA TYR A 3 42.76 6.08 -24.86
C TYR A 3 41.41 5.44 -25.18
N ASN A 4 40.76 5.86 -26.27
CA ASN A 4 39.54 5.22 -26.75
C ASN A 4 39.83 3.77 -27.15
N ASN A 5 38.90 2.84 -26.89
CA ASN A 5 39.00 1.42 -27.24
C ASN A 5 39.12 1.14 -28.76
N MET A 6 39.00 2.17 -29.60
CA MET A 6 39.34 2.13 -31.03
C MET A 6 40.83 2.33 -31.33
N VAL A 7 41.62 2.79 -30.36
CA VAL A 7 43.05 3.07 -30.49
C VAL A 7 43.83 1.88 -29.94
N LEU A 8 44.72 1.32 -30.77
CA LEU A 8 45.47 0.10 -30.45
C LEU A 8 46.69 0.40 -29.54
N VAL A 9 46.43 0.84 -28.31
CA VAL A 9 47.48 1.21 -27.34
C VAL A 9 47.24 0.47 -26.02
N GLY A 10 48.30 -0.06 -25.41
CA GLY A 10 48.22 -0.77 -24.14
C GLY A 10 47.45 -2.10 -24.23
N ASN A 11 46.59 -2.39 -23.25
CA ASN A 11 45.80 -3.63 -23.17
C ASN A 11 44.52 -3.60 -24.04
N TRP A 12 44.54 -2.87 -25.15
CA TRP A 12 43.40 -2.66 -26.04
C TRP A 12 42.71 -3.96 -26.47
N SER A 13 43.47 -5.05 -26.64
CA SER A 13 42.93 -6.36 -27.05
C SER A 13 42.11 -7.02 -25.94
N GLU A 14 42.58 -6.92 -24.68
CA GLU A 14 41.87 -7.46 -23.52
C GLU A 14 40.60 -6.63 -23.24
N GLU A 15 40.69 -5.30 -23.31
CA GLU A 15 39.55 -4.40 -23.13
C GLU A 15 38.48 -4.63 -24.19
N ARG A 16 38.86 -4.82 -25.45
CA ARG A 16 37.94 -5.16 -26.53
C ARG A 16 37.27 -6.52 -26.30
N LEU A 17 38.04 -7.56 -25.96
CA LEU A 17 37.50 -8.90 -25.73
C LEU A 17 36.53 -8.92 -24.53
N LYS A 18 36.87 -8.19 -23.46
CA LYS A 18 35.98 -7.99 -22.30
C LYS A 18 34.68 -7.31 -22.70
N ASN A 19 34.75 -6.23 -23.49
CA ASN A 19 33.56 -5.52 -23.96
C ASN A 19 32.66 -6.41 -24.86
N GLU A 20 33.25 -7.21 -25.75
CA GLU A 20 32.49 -8.17 -26.55
C GLU A 20 31.83 -9.25 -25.69
N TYR A 21 32.52 -9.73 -24.65
CA TYR A 21 31.97 -10.70 -23.70
C TYR A 21 30.80 -10.11 -22.89
N ASP A 22 30.98 -8.92 -22.33
CA ASP A 22 29.96 -8.20 -21.56
C ASP A 22 28.72 -7.90 -22.44
N PHE A 23 28.94 -7.53 -23.70
CA PHE A 23 27.87 -7.33 -24.67
C PHE A 23 27.11 -8.62 -24.97
N LYS A 24 27.81 -9.74 -25.17
CA LYS A 24 27.17 -11.06 -25.37
C LYS A 24 26.36 -11.50 -24.14
N ILE A 25 26.86 -11.27 -22.92
CA ILE A 25 26.10 -11.52 -21.69
C ILE A 25 24.86 -10.64 -21.65
N PHE A 26 24.99 -9.36 -21.95
CA PHE A 26 23.87 -8.44 -21.99
C PHE A 26 22.78 -8.89 -22.97
N LEU A 27 23.16 -9.29 -24.19
CA LEU A 27 22.22 -9.81 -25.19
C LEU A 27 21.50 -11.07 -24.71
N ARG A 28 22.22 -12.03 -24.12
CA ARG A 28 21.63 -13.25 -23.55
C ARG A 28 20.63 -12.92 -22.42
N LYS A 29 21.00 -12.02 -21.51
CA LYS A 29 20.11 -11.56 -20.42
C LYS A 29 18.87 -10.83 -20.96
N ARG A 30 19.04 -10.02 -22.00
CA ARG A 30 17.95 -9.31 -22.68
C ARG A 30 16.94 -10.26 -23.33
N GLU A 31 17.44 -11.27 -24.03
CA GLU A 31 16.61 -12.31 -24.67
C GLU A 31 15.81 -13.11 -23.64
N ARG A 32 16.42 -13.41 -22.48
CA ARG A 32 15.76 -14.11 -21.37
C ARG A 32 14.88 -13.23 -20.48
N LYS A 33 14.79 -11.92 -20.76
CA LYS A 33 14.09 -10.93 -19.92
C LYS A 33 14.60 -10.86 -18.47
N GLU A 34 15.89 -11.12 -18.28
CA GLU A 34 16.57 -11.11 -16.98
C GLU A 34 17.20 -9.75 -16.65
N LEU A 35 17.10 -8.77 -17.54
CA LEU A 35 17.59 -7.42 -17.24
C LEU A 35 16.74 -6.79 -16.14
N LEU A 36 17.40 -6.14 -15.17
CA LEU A 36 16.73 -5.40 -14.08
C LEU A 36 15.71 -4.39 -14.62
N LEU A 37 16.03 -3.71 -15.72
CA LEU A 37 15.11 -2.76 -16.37
C LEU A 37 13.85 -3.45 -16.91
N GLN A 38 13.97 -4.68 -17.44
CA GLN A 38 12.80 -5.43 -17.92
C GLN A 38 11.96 -5.94 -16.73
N ARG A 39 12.60 -6.49 -15.70
CA ARG A 39 11.92 -6.98 -14.48
C ARG A 39 11.21 -5.86 -13.72
N SER A 40 11.87 -4.73 -13.52
CA SER A 40 11.27 -3.57 -12.86
C SER A 40 10.07 -3.02 -13.63
N ARG A 41 10.17 -2.88 -14.97
CA ARG A 41 9.02 -2.45 -15.79
C ARG A 41 7.83 -3.39 -15.66
N THR A 42 8.06 -4.71 -15.69
CA THR A 42 7.00 -5.70 -15.49
C THR A 42 6.38 -5.56 -14.10
N LEU A 43 7.19 -5.47 -13.05
CA LEU A 43 6.75 -5.24 -11.68
C LEU A 43 5.89 -3.97 -11.55
N PHE A 44 6.35 -2.83 -12.07
CA PHE A 44 5.56 -1.58 -12.04
C PHE A 44 4.26 -1.72 -12.81
N SER A 45 4.29 -2.38 -13.98
CA SER A 45 3.09 -2.60 -14.78
C SER A 45 2.04 -3.45 -14.05
N ASN A 46 2.46 -4.41 -13.23
CA ASN A 46 1.56 -5.24 -12.45
C ASN A 46 0.99 -4.51 -11.23
N LEU A 47 1.85 -3.79 -10.49
CA LEU A 47 1.47 -3.12 -9.24
C LEU A 47 0.67 -1.83 -9.46
N LEU A 48 1.01 -1.07 -10.50
CA LEU A 48 0.33 0.18 -10.87
C LEU A 48 -0.79 -0.04 -11.88
N LYS A 49 -1.12 -1.29 -12.22
CA LYS A 49 -2.29 -1.60 -13.06
C LYS A 49 -3.54 -1.04 -12.40
N GLU A 50 -4.22 -0.15 -13.11
CA GLU A 50 -5.41 0.53 -12.61
C GLU A 50 -6.53 -0.47 -12.28
N ARG A 51 -7.27 -0.16 -11.22
CA ARG A 51 -8.37 -0.99 -10.75
C ARG A 51 -9.60 -0.13 -10.50
N PRO A 52 -10.75 -0.42 -11.11
CA PRO A 52 -11.96 0.30 -10.78
C PRO A 52 -12.33 0.00 -9.32
N LEU A 53 -12.64 1.07 -8.59
CA LEU A 53 -13.33 0.95 -7.32
C LEU A 53 -14.80 0.62 -7.55
N ALA A 54 -15.51 0.26 -6.48
CA ALA A 54 -16.93 -0.01 -6.57
C ALA A 54 -17.73 1.27 -6.80
N ILE A 55 -17.92 1.60 -8.08
CA ILE A 55 -18.70 2.76 -8.51
C ILE A 55 -20.14 2.56 -8.05
N SER A 56 -20.64 3.52 -7.28
CA SER A 56 -22.05 3.75 -6.99
C SER A 56 -22.54 3.16 -5.66
N GLY A 57 -22.32 3.93 -4.60
CA GLY A 57 -23.07 3.80 -3.36
C GLY A 57 -22.77 4.94 -2.38
N THR A 58 -23.81 5.48 -1.75
CA THR A 58 -23.65 6.42 -0.62
C THR A 58 -22.94 5.79 0.57
N PHE A 59 -22.88 4.46 0.63
CA PHE A 59 -22.31 3.68 1.71
C PHE A 59 -21.26 2.71 1.21
N ALA A 60 -20.27 2.42 2.06
CA ALA A 60 -19.30 1.37 1.81
C ALA A 60 -19.97 -0.01 1.92
N LEU A 61 -19.55 -0.95 1.08
CA LEU A 61 -20.18 -2.27 0.93
C LEU A 61 -19.15 -3.40 1.10
N PHE A 62 -19.58 -4.53 1.66
CA PHE A 62 -18.80 -5.77 1.68
C PHE A 62 -18.68 -6.39 0.29
N GLY A 63 -17.54 -7.04 0.02
CA GLY A 63 -17.24 -7.74 -1.22
C GLY A 63 -16.87 -6.83 -2.41
N TYR A 64 -16.51 -5.58 -2.12
CA TYR A 64 -16.20 -4.56 -3.12
C TYR A 64 -14.83 -3.91 -2.90
N ASN A 65 -14.27 -3.36 -3.98
CA ASN A 65 -12.97 -2.69 -4.00
C ASN A 65 -13.05 -1.31 -3.33
N VAL A 66 -12.16 -1.08 -2.37
CA VAL A 66 -12.00 0.18 -1.65
C VAL A 66 -10.53 0.57 -1.57
N GLN A 67 -10.29 1.85 -1.34
CA GLN A 67 -9.01 2.36 -0.87
C GLN A 67 -9.16 2.91 0.54
N LEU A 68 -8.08 2.82 1.29
CA LEU A 68 -7.98 3.40 2.62
C LEU A 68 -7.00 4.57 2.54
N VAL A 69 -7.51 5.79 2.72
CA VAL A 69 -6.77 7.02 2.45
C VAL A 69 -6.73 7.89 3.70
N ALA A 70 -5.54 8.35 4.11
CA ALA A 70 -5.39 9.41 5.11
C ALA A 70 -5.58 10.76 4.40
N SER A 71 -6.82 11.23 4.29
CA SER A 71 -7.21 12.42 3.52
C SER A 71 -6.65 13.72 4.08
N ASP A 72 -6.48 13.82 5.40
CA ASP A 72 -6.01 15.04 6.07
C ASP A 72 -4.48 15.15 6.15
N MET A 73 -3.75 14.11 5.73
CA MET A 73 -2.30 14.09 5.79
C MET A 73 -1.66 14.67 4.52
N PRO A 74 -0.68 15.58 4.64
CA PRO A 74 0.02 16.13 3.50
C PRO A 74 0.97 15.09 2.90
N ALA A 75 0.91 14.92 1.58
CA ALA A 75 1.92 14.25 0.80
C ALA A 75 3.16 15.13 0.66
N LYS A 76 4.33 14.56 0.92
CA LYS A 76 5.61 15.25 0.73
C LYS A 76 5.91 15.34 -0.77
N THR A 77 5.62 16.49 -1.38
CA THR A 77 5.94 16.75 -2.79
C THR A 77 7.17 17.64 -2.90
N CYS A 78 8.02 17.38 -3.90
CA CYS A 78 9.15 18.25 -4.20
C CYS A 78 8.66 19.51 -4.94
N GLY A 79 8.54 20.63 -4.24
CA GLY A 79 8.46 21.97 -4.84
C GLY A 79 7.10 22.42 -5.38
N GLY A 80 5.98 21.84 -4.92
CA GLY A 80 4.62 22.22 -5.34
C GLY A 80 3.68 22.60 -4.19
N LYS A 81 2.42 22.93 -4.53
CA LYS A 81 1.34 23.06 -3.52
C LYS A 81 1.22 21.76 -2.70
N PRO A 82 0.90 21.84 -1.40
CA PRO A 82 0.71 20.64 -0.59
C PRO A 82 -0.43 19.81 -1.18
N GLN A 83 -0.08 18.62 -1.67
CA GLN A 83 -1.06 17.60 -2.03
C GLN A 83 -1.49 16.91 -0.75
N TYR A 84 -2.78 16.68 -0.58
CA TYR A 84 -3.33 15.94 0.57
C TYR A 84 -3.84 14.58 0.12
N GLY A 85 -3.81 13.62 1.04
CA GLY A 85 -4.23 12.25 0.78
C GLY A 85 -3.04 11.32 0.63
N LEU A 86 -2.94 10.35 1.54
CA LEU A 86 -2.01 9.23 1.43
C LEU A 86 -2.78 7.91 1.41
N ALA A 87 -2.64 7.13 0.34
CA ALA A 87 -3.30 5.84 0.18
C ALA A 87 -2.45 4.70 0.76
N LEU A 88 -3.09 3.83 1.54
CA LEU A 88 -2.45 2.63 2.07
C LEU A 88 -2.06 1.71 0.90
N SER A 89 -0.78 1.38 0.80
CA SER A 89 -0.16 0.76 -0.37
C SER A 89 0.88 -0.29 0.02
N SER A 90 0.92 -1.42 -0.69
CA SER A 90 1.93 -2.46 -0.50
C SER A 90 3.33 -2.02 -0.94
N LEU A 91 4.36 -2.17 -0.11
CA LEU A 91 5.74 -1.76 -0.39
C LEU A 91 6.56 -2.92 -0.98
N VAL A 92 7.26 -2.62 -2.07
CA VAL A 92 8.32 -3.48 -2.61
C VAL A 92 9.68 -2.86 -2.29
N LYS A 93 10.55 -3.63 -1.63
CA LYS A 93 11.92 -3.20 -1.32
C LYS A 93 12.82 -3.35 -2.54
N GLU A 94 13.90 -2.57 -2.59
CA GLU A 94 14.91 -2.62 -3.66
C GLU A 94 15.45 -4.03 -3.92
N ARG A 95 15.79 -4.75 -2.84
CA ARG A 95 16.26 -6.14 -2.93
C ARG A 95 15.23 -7.11 -3.51
N GLN A 96 13.94 -6.78 -3.45
CA GLN A 96 12.86 -7.67 -3.90
C GLN A 96 12.56 -7.57 -5.40
N VAL A 97 12.98 -6.49 -6.08
CA VAL A 97 12.66 -6.27 -7.51
C VAL A 97 13.21 -7.38 -8.41
N ASP A 98 14.32 -8.00 -8.02
CA ASP A 98 14.95 -9.05 -8.81
C ASP A 98 14.14 -10.35 -8.85
N PHE A 99 13.39 -10.67 -7.80
CA PHE A 99 12.71 -11.96 -7.64
C PHE A 99 11.20 -11.87 -7.51
N MET A 100 10.67 -10.71 -7.15
CA MET A 100 9.25 -10.45 -6.98
C MET A 100 8.70 -9.79 -8.25
N GLN A 101 7.60 -10.31 -8.79
CA GLN A 101 6.92 -9.71 -9.95
C GLN A 101 5.50 -9.24 -9.61
N ASN A 102 4.98 -9.64 -8.44
CA ASN A 102 3.65 -9.38 -7.93
C ASN A 102 3.69 -9.30 -6.40
N ILE A 103 2.63 -8.75 -5.79
CA ILE A 103 2.46 -8.67 -4.33
C ILE A 103 2.52 -10.08 -3.72
N ASN A 104 3.28 -10.25 -2.63
CA ASN A 104 3.47 -11.53 -1.96
C ASN A 104 3.31 -11.44 -0.44
N ASP A 105 3.30 -12.61 0.18
CA ASP A 105 3.33 -12.75 1.64
C ASP A 105 4.53 -12.03 2.25
N GLY A 106 4.31 -11.27 3.32
CA GLY A 106 5.34 -10.51 4.00
C GLY A 106 5.68 -9.15 3.39
N CYS A 107 5.03 -8.73 2.30
CA CYS A 107 5.11 -7.35 1.81
C CYS A 107 4.76 -6.36 2.92
N LEU A 108 5.61 -5.37 3.17
CA LEU A 108 5.29 -4.31 4.12
C LEU A 108 4.21 -3.41 3.53
N MET A 109 3.49 -2.68 4.39
CA MET A 109 2.53 -1.66 3.96
C MET A 109 3.10 -0.27 4.23
N THR A 110 2.75 0.69 3.39
CA THR A 110 3.17 2.11 3.43
C THR A 110 2.00 3.00 3.07
N LEU A 111 2.18 4.31 3.21
CA LEU A 111 1.25 5.33 2.79
C LEU A 111 1.86 6.12 1.62
N SER A 112 1.24 5.99 0.45
CA SER A 112 1.73 6.56 -0.81
C SER A 112 0.95 7.80 -1.20
N ALA A 113 1.61 8.77 -1.83
CA ALA A 113 0.94 9.91 -2.47
C ALA A 113 0.13 9.50 -3.72
N ILE A 114 0.33 8.28 -4.22
CA ILE A 114 -0.41 7.73 -5.35
C ILE A 114 -1.80 7.30 -4.85
N THR A 115 -2.77 8.19 -5.01
CA THR A 115 -4.18 7.93 -4.67
C THR A 115 -4.97 7.31 -5.82
N THR A 116 -4.41 7.25 -7.03
CA THR A 116 -5.06 6.57 -8.18
C THR A 116 -5.25 5.08 -7.87
N PRO A 117 -6.48 4.54 -7.99
CA PRO A 117 -6.78 3.13 -7.75
C PRO A 117 -5.95 2.17 -8.60
N CYS A 118 -5.13 1.35 -7.94
CA CYS A 118 -4.30 0.33 -8.58
C CYS A 118 -4.20 -0.94 -7.70
N CYS A 119 -3.67 -2.03 -8.26
CA CYS A 119 -3.48 -3.30 -7.56
C CYS A 119 -2.77 -3.14 -6.20
N ARG A 120 -1.88 -2.16 -6.08
CA ARG A 120 -1.06 -1.91 -4.88
C ARG A 120 -1.83 -1.29 -3.71
N ASN A 121 -2.83 -0.47 -3.98
CA ASN A 121 -3.52 0.39 -3.00
C ASN A 121 -5.03 0.13 -2.89
N THR A 122 -5.52 -0.91 -3.57
CA THR A 122 -6.92 -1.31 -3.58
C THR A 122 -7.09 -2.61 -2.81
N PHE A 123 -8.11 -2.68 -1.96
CA PHE A 123 -8.43 -3.83 -1.14
C PHE A 123 -9.91 -4.20 -1.28
N VAL A 124 -10.24 -5.47 -1.13
CA VAL A 124 -11.61 -5.94 -0.98
C VAL A 124 -11.94 -6.01 0.51
N ILE A 125 -13.01 -5.33 0.94
CA ILE A 125 -13.52 -5.46 2.31
C ILE A 125 -14.32 -6.76 2.40
N LEU A 126 -13.92 -7.65 3.31
CA LEU A 126 -14.65 -8.89 3.60
C LEU A 126 -15.14 -8.89 5.04
N SER A 127 -16.34 -9.41 5.28
CA SER A 127 -16.82 -9.60 6.65
C SER A 127 -16.08 -10.78 7.30
N VAL A 128 -15.78 -10.66 8.59
CA VAL A 128 -15.12 -11.74 9.35
C VAL A 128 -16.06 -12.94 9.56
N LYS A 129 -17.37 -12.68 9.71
CA LYS A 129 -18.38 -13.71 10.01
C LYS A 129 -18.74 -14.52 8.76
N ASP A 130 -18.89 -13.86 7.63
CA ASP A 130 -19.22 -14.48 6.36
C ASP A 130 -18.51 -13.75 5.21
N GLU A 131 -17.51 -14.41 4.63
CA GLU A 131 -16.72 -13.85 3.53
C GLU A 131 -17.47 -13.80 2.20
N SER A 132 -18.56 -14.55 2.07
CA SER A 132 -19.38 -14.59 0.86
C SER A 132 -20.33 -13.39 0.77
N LEU A 133 -20.48 -12.64 1.87
CA LEU A 133 -21.31 -11.44 1.90
C LEU A 133 -20.82 -10.40 0.90
N ARG A 134 -21.71 -10.04 -0.01
CA ARG A 134 -21.46 -9.05 -1.05
C ARG A 134 -22.65 -8.12 -1.22
N GLY A 135 -22.39 -6.81 -1.22
CA GLY A 135 -23.43 -5.78 -1.40
C GLY A 135 -24.15 -5.36 -0.14
N GLU A 136 -23.85 -5.97 1.01
CA GLU A 136 -24.30 -5.47 2.30
C GLU A 136 -23.48 -4.26 2.74
N LYS A 137 -24.14 -3.33 3.44
CA LYS A 137 -23.49 -2.12 3.97
C LYS A 137 -22.60 -2.49 5.13
N ILE A 138 -21.41 -1.91 5.17
CA ILE A 138 -20.57 -1.96 6.37
C ILE A 138 -21.06 -0.92 7.37
N ASN A 139 -21.21 -1.33 8.63
CA ASN A 139 -21.56 -0.44 9.72
C ASN A 139 -20.35 -0.17 10.62
N TYR A 140 -20.39 0.94 11.36
CA TYR A 140 -19.39 1.19 12.39
C TYR A 140 -19.43 0.10 13.47
N GLY A 141 -18.27 -0.40 13.86
CA GLY A 141 -18.13 -1.52 14.79
C GLY A 141 -18.14 -2.91 14.14
N ASP A 142 -18.50 -3.05 12.86
CA ASP A 142 -18.38 -4.33 12.18
C ASP A 142 -16.91 -4.74 12.07
N GLU A 143 -16.65 -6.04 12.24
CA GLU A 143 -15.34 -6.62 12.04
C GLU A 143 -15.16 -7.06 10.59
N PHE A 144 -14.07 -6.61 9.97
CA PHE A 144 -13.77 -6.88 8.58
C PHE A 144 -12.29 -7.22 8.36
N LEU A 145 -12.01 -7.77 7.19
CA LEU A 145 -10.68 -8.06 6.68
C LEU A 145 -10.45 -7.19 5.44
N LEU A 146 -9.22 -6.73 5.28
CA LEU A 146 -8.77 -6.07 4.05
C LEU A 146 -7.99 -7.07 3.21
N ARG A 147 -8.60 -7.57 2.15
CA ARG A 147 -7.97 -8.50 1.20
C ARG A 147 -7.28 -7.73 0.08
N ALA A 148 -5.98 -7.91 -0.08
CA ALA A 148 -5.24 -7.53 -1.27
C ALA A 148 -5.29 -8.69 -2.28
N GLU A 149 -5.81 -8.41 -3.48
CA GLU A 149 -5.83 -9.39 -4.56
C GLU A 149 -4.56 -9.30 -5.40
N ASN A 150 -3.89 -10.43 -5.60
CA ASN A 150 -2.81 -10.51 -6.57
C ASN A 150 -3.42 -10.68 -7.96
N TYR A 151 -3.61 -9.56 -8.65
CA TYR A 151 -4.22 -9.61 -9.97
C TYR A 151 -3.29 -10.01 -11.11
N GLY A 152 -1.97 -10.06 -10.87
CA GLY A 152 -1.03 -10.61 -11.85
C GLY A 152 -1.17 -12.12 -11.96
N GLU A 153 -1.59 -12.77 -10.87
CA GLU A 153 -1.79 -14.22 -10.75
C GLU A 153 -3.10 -14.47 -9.99
N PRO A 154 -4.26 -14.54 -10.67
CA PRO A 154 -5.57 -14.70 -10.02
C PRO A 154 -5.71 -15.97 -9.19
N GLU A 155 -4.91 -17.00 -9.48
CA GLU A 155 -4.86 -18.27 -8.74
C GLU A 155 -4.01 -18.19 -7.45
N ALA A 156 -3.27 -17.09 -7.25
CA ALA A 156 -2.45 -16.92 -6.07
C ALA A 156 -3.30 -16.83 -4.80
N ALA A 157 -2.73 -17.29 -3.69
CA ALA A 157 -3.38 -17.22 -2.40
C ALA A 157 -3.75 -15.77 -2.04
N PRO A 158 -4.94 -15.54 -1.46
CA PRO A 158 -5.35 -14.19 -1.05
C PRO A 158 -4.42 -13.68 0.05
N LEU A 159 -4.14 -12.38 0.01
CA LEU A 159 -3.31 -11.71 1.00
C LEU A 159 -4.18 -10.78 1.85
N TYR A 160 -3.92 -10.72 3.14
CA TYR A 160 -4.67 -9.91 4.10
C TYR A 160 -3.76 -8.89 4.79
N VAL A 161 -4.28 -7.69 5.03
CA VAL A 161 -3.57 -6.68 5.81
C VAL A 161 -3.50 -7.12 7.27
N ARG A 162 -2.30 -7.40 7.75
CA ARG A 162 -2.03 -7.92 9.09
C ARG A 162 -1.20 -6.92 9.88
N TYR A 163 -1.61 -6.68 11.13
CA TYR A 163 -0.80 -5.93 12.09
C TYR A 163 -0.13 -6.89 13.07
N THR A 164 1.20 -7.03 13.00
CA THR A 164 1.92 -7.91 13.93
C THR A 164 2.47 -7.11 15.10
N THR A 165 1.93 -7.33 16.30
CA THR A 165 2.55 -6.88 17.54
C THR A 165 3.78 -7.74 17.81
N GLU A 166 4.96 -7.13 17.89
CA GLU A 166 6.16 -7.84 18.33
C GLU A 166 6.20 -7.90 19.86
N ALA A 167 6.50 -9.08 20.40
CA ALA A 167 6.67 -9.29 21.84
C ALA A 167 7.93 -8.60 22.40
N VAL A 168 8.86 -8.22 21.52
CA VAL A 168 10.13 -7.59 21.89
C VAL A 168 10.08 -6.09 21.56
N PRO A 169 10.46 -5.21 22.49
CA PRO A 169 10.62 -3.78 22.20
C PRO A 169 11.60 -3.57 21.03
N GLY A 170 11.09 -3.08 19.91
CA GLY A 170 11.87 -2.68 18.75
C GLY A 170 12.00 -1.16 18.62
N PRO A 171 12.85 -0.66 17.70
CA PRO A 171 12.89 0.75 17.34
C PRO A 171 11.50 1.29 16.99
N ALA A 172 11.23 2.54 17.39
CA ALA A 172 9.96 3.22 17.15
C ALA A 172 9.61 3.34 15.66
N ASP A 173 10.61 3.27 14.79
CA ASP A 173 10.51 3.41 13.34
C ASP A 173 10.11 2.11 12.60
N ARG A 174 9.78 1.05 13.32
CA ARG A 174 9.35 -0.20 12.69
C ARG A 174 7.95 -0.06 12.09
N MET A 175 7.77 -0.67 10.92
CA MET A 175 6.50 -0.78 10.21
C MET A 175 5.94 -2.21 10.37
N PRO A 176 5.07 -2.44 11.35
CA PRO A 176 4.59 -3.78 11.70
C PRO A 176 3.49 -4.30 10.78
N ILE A 177 2.93 -3.43 9.94
CA ILE A 177 1.83 -3.77 9.04
C ILE A 177 2.40 -4.41 7.78
N ARG A 178 1.92 -5.61 7.50
CA ARG A 178 2.35 -6.43 6.37
C ARG A 178 1.17 -7.13 5.72
N LEU A 179 1.35 -7.59 4.50
CA LEU A 179 0.45 -8.53 3.86
C LEU A 179 0.77 -9.94 4.31
N SER A 180 -0.27 -10.71 4.57
CA SER A 180 -0.18 -12.07 5.10
C SER A 180 -1.13 -12.99 4.33
N SER A 181 -0.61 -14.10 3.83
CA SER A 181 -1.39 -15.23 3.29
C SER A 181 -2.14 -15.98 4.39
N THR A 182 -1.64 -15.90 5.63
CA THR A 182 -2.30 -16.49 6.80
C THR A 182 -3.37 -15.55 7.32
N LYS A 183 -4.61 -16.04 7.35
CA LYS A 183 -5.75 -15.39 7.97
C LYS A 183 -5.70 -15.68 9.47
N ASP A 184 -5.20 -14.72 10.25
CA ASP A 184 -5.19 -14.79 11.72
C ASP A 184 -6.07 -13.69 12.34
N SER A 185 -6.20 -13.71 13.65
CA SER A 185 -6.95 -12.68 14.40
C SER A 185 -6.35 -11.28 14.22
N ASN A 186 -5.04 -11.18 13.95
CA ASN A 186 -4.34 -9.91 13.73
C ASN A 186 -4.67 -9.26 12.37
N CYS A 187 -5.32 -9.99 11.46
CA CYS A 187 -5.88 -9.45 10.22
C CYS A 187 -7.25 -8.78 10.42
N ARG A 188 -7.85 -8.85 11.61
CA ARG A 188 -9.18 -8.27 11.89
C ARG A 188 -9.09 -6.78 12.19
N TRP A 189 -9.90 -6.01 11.47
CA TRP A 189 -10.04 -4.58 11.60
C TRP A 189 -11.49 -4.22 11.91
N THR A 190 -11.69 -3.09 12.58
CA THR A 190 -13.00 -2.50 12.81
C THR A 190 -12.91 -0.99 12.59
N THR A 191 -14.05 -0.33 12.45
CA THR A 191 -14.14 1.12 12.27
C THR A 191 -14.87 1.78 13.43
N MET A 192 -14.48 3.02 13.73
CA MET A 192 -15.15 3.86 14.71
C MET A 192 -15.43 5.25 14.14
N PRO A 193 -16.53 5.90 14.55
CA PRO A 193 -16.77 7.31 14.23
C PRO A 193 -15.65 8.21 14.75
N LEU A 194 -15.35 9.27 13.99
CA LEU A 194 -14.30 10.23 14.35
C LEU A 194 -14.62 10.97 15.67
N LEU A 195 -15.86 11.48 15.78
CA LEU A 195 -16.29 12.27 16.94
C LEU A 195 -16.60 11.37 18.13
N ALA A 196 -16.06 11.72 19.29
CA ALA A 196 -16.23 10.92 20.51
C ALA A 196 -17.70 10.80 20.95
N LYS A 197 -18.51 11.84 20.71
CA LYS A 197 -19.94 11.87 21.06
C LYS A 197 -20.75 10.84 20.27
N ASP A 198 -20.38 10.64 19.01
CA ASP A 198 -21.11 9.77 18.09
C ASP A 198 -20.64 8.31 18.17
N ARG A 199 -19.64 7.98 19.01
CA ARG A 199 -19.09 6.61 19.06
C ARG A 199 -20.09 5.59 19.57
N LEU A 200 -20.93 5.97 20.54
CA LEU A 200 -21.94 5.07 21.09
C LEU A 200 -23.19 5.04 20.21
N GLU A 201 -23.67 6.21 19.79
CA GLU A 201 -24.89 6.37 18.99
C GLU A 201 -24.70 5.94 17.53
N GLY A 202 -23.49 6.11 16.99
CA GLY A 202 -23.13 5.75 15.62
C GLY A 202 -22.72 4.29 15.46
N LEU A 203 -22.54 3.53 16.54
CA LEU A 203 -22.23 2.10 16.45
C LEU A 203 -23.41 1.36 15.78
N GLY A 204 -23.12 0.51 14.79
CA GLY A 204 -24.15 -0.16 14.00
C GLY A 204 -24.80 0.72 12.93
N SER A 205 -24.44 2.00 12.81
CA SER A 205 -24.86 2.84 11.70
C SER A 205 -23.99 2.63 10.45
N PRO A 206 -24.55 2.73 9.23
CA PRO A 206 -23.83 2.45 7.99
C PRO A 206 -22.78 3.51 7.69
N ILE A 207 -21.60 3.08 7.26
CA ILE A 207 -20.48 3.97 6.93
C ILE A 207 -20.71 4.57 5.55
N LYS A 208 -20.73 5.90 5.48
CA LYS A 208 -20.82 6.60 4.19
C LYS A 208 -19.47 6.56 3.46
N THR A 209 -19.52 6.46 2.14
CA THR A 209 -18.32 6.57 1.30
C THR A 209 -17.66 7.93 1.51
N GLY A 210 -16.34 7.96 1.68
CA GLY A 210 -15.58 9.19 1.94
C GLY A 210 -15.73 9.76 3.36
N ALA A 211 -16.50 9.11 4.25
CA ALA A 211 -16.59 9.54 5.63
C ALA A 211 -15.26 9.38 6.37
N LYS A 212 -14.91 10.39 7.16
CA LYS A 212 -13.74 10.35 8.05
C LYS A 212 -14.02 9.44 9.23
N LEU A 213 -13.15 8.49 9.46
CA LEU A 213 -13.29 7.45 10.47
C LEU A 213 -11.93 7.05 11.04
N ILE A 214 -11.99 6.28 12.12
CA ILE A 214 -10.82 5.65 12.73
C ILE A 214 -10.87 4.16 12.41
N VAL A 215 -9.76 3.61 11.93
CA VAL A 215 -9.62 2.17 11.66
C VAL A 215 -8.81 1.57 12.80
N LYS A 216 -9.33 0.54 13.46
CA LYS A 216 -8.72 -0.08 14.64
C LYS A 216 -8.45 -1.54 14.39
N ASN A 217 -7.31 -2.04 14.84
CA ASN A 217 -7.05 -3.47 14.87
C ASN A 217 -7.79 -4.10 16.05
N CYS A 218 -8.59 -5.14 15.81
CA CYS A 218 -9.45 -5.71 16.84
C CYS A 218 -8.68 -6.41 17.97
N VAL A 219 -7.50 -6.96 17.70
CA VAL A 219 -6.73 -7.73 18.70
C VAL A 219 -5.83 -6.81 19.51
N ALA A 220 -5.10 -5.93 18.83
CA ALA A 220 -4.17 -5.04 19.50
C ALA A 220 -4.85 -3.85 20.17
N ASP A 221 -6.12 -3.61 19.86
CA ASP A 221 -6.90 -2.47 20.31
C ASP A 221 -6.20 -1.13 20.06
N LYS A 222 -5.50 -1.01 18.92
CA LYS A 222 -4.80 0.21 18.48
C LYS A 222 -5.28 0.67 17.12
N SER A 223 -5.36 1.99 16.94
CA SER A 223 -5.81 2.60 15.70
C SER A 223 -4.68 2.68 14.68
N LEU A 224 -5.00 2.47 13.41
CA LEU A 224 -4.11 2.73 12.28
C LEU A 224 -3.64 4.19 12.33
N CYS A 225 -2.37 4.43 12.04
CA CYS A 225 -1.79 5.76 12.04
C CYS A 225 -0.69 5.94 11.00
N VAL A 226 -0.59 7.18 10.52
CA VAL A 226 0.48 7.65 9.65
C VAL A 226 1.72 7.97 10.49
N MET A 227 2.88 7.40 10.12
CA MET A 227 4.16 7.74 10.77
C MET A 227 4.75 8.99 10.12
N ASN A 228 4.18 10.16 10.37
CA ASN A 228 4.49 11.41 9.65
C ASN A 228 5.99 11.81 9.66
N GLN A 229 6.77 11.32 10.61
CA GLN A 229 8.22 11.59 10.67
C GLN A 229 9.05 10.59 9.84
N ASN A 230 8.46 9.49 9.41
CA ASN A 230 9.12 8.35 8.79
C ASN A 230 8.84 8.30 7.30
N TRP A 231 9.44 9.25 6.58
CA TRP A 231 9.40 9.26 5.12
C TRP A 231 10.55 8.45 4.54
N MET A 232 10.27 7.65 3.52
CA MET A 232 11.24 6.83 2.83
C MET A 232 11.14 7.10 1.33
N GLN A 233 12.29 7.17 0.66
CA GLN A 233 12.33 7.19 -0.79
C GLN A 233 12.16 5.76 -1.30
N THR A 234 11.07 5.49 -2.01
CA THR A 234 10.83 4.20 -2.67
C THR A 234 10.83 4.38 -4.17
N PHE A 235 10.72 3.30 -4.93
CA PHE A 235 10.61 3.40 -6.38
C PHE A 235 9.36 4.14 -6.87
N PHE A 236 8.34 4.23 -6.02
CA PHE A 236 7.08 4.91 -6.34
C PHE A 236 7.08 6.38 -5.91
N GLY A 237 8.20 6.86 -5.36
CA GLY A 237 8.35 8.21 -4.84
C GLY A 237 8.52 8.23 -3.31
N PRO A 238 8.36 9.41 -2.69
CA PRO A 238 8.40 9.55 -1.25
C PRO A 238 7.14 8.94 -0.62
N GLU A 239 7.32 7.98 0.27
CA GLU A 239 6.24 7.28 0.96
C GLU A 239 6.42 7.35 2.47
N CYS A 240 5.30 7.33 3.19
CA CYS A 240 5.28 7.45 4.63
C CYS A 240 5.09 6.06 5.27
N GLY A 241 5.76 5.84 6.40
CA GLY A 241 5.52 4.65 7.23
C GLY A 241 4.08 4.61 7.75
N VAL A 242 3.59 3.41 8.04
CA VAL A 242 2.27 3.18 8.64
C VAL A 242 2.40 2.17 9.79
N THR A 243 1.71 2.45 10.89
CA THR A 243 1.71 1.60 12.09
C THR A 243 0.38 1.69 12.81
N CYS A 244 0.20 1.01 13.94
CA CYS A 244 -0.98 1.15 14.78
C CYS A 244 -0.60 1.79 16.13
N ARG A 245 -1.06 3.01 16.36
CA ARG A 245 -0.86 3.78 17.59
C ARG A 245 -1.95 4.84 17.70
N ASP A 246 -2.43 5.07 18.92
CA ASP A 246 -3.42 6.12 19.17
C ASP A 246 -2.71 7.45 19.46
N TYR A 247 -2.72 8.37 18.50
CA TYR A 247 -2.31 9.76 18.71
C TYR A 247 -3.52 10.59 19.09
N ILE A 248 -3.58 10.88 20.38
CA ILE A 248 -4.69 11.59 21.01
C ILE A 248 -4.17 12.93 21.52
N ASN A 249 -4.90 14.00 21.24
CA ASN A 249 -4.56 15.33 21.73
C ASN A 249 -5.01 15.53 23.20
N ILE A 250 -4.69 16.70 23.77
CA ILE A 250 -5.08 17.07 25.15
C ILE A 250 -6.60 17.03 25.39
N HIS A 251 -7.41 17.13 24.33
CA HIS A 251 -8.87 17.09 24.38
C HIS A 251 -9.46 15.69 24.19
N LYS A 252 -8.64 14.64 24.26
CA LYS A 252 -9.03 13.24 24.03
C LYS A 252 -9.57 12.94 22.62
N MET A 253 -9.22 13.77 21.65
CA MET A 253 -9.59 13.61 20.24
C MET A 253 -8.42 13.02 19.46
N TYR A 254 -8.71 12.15 18.49
CA TYR A 254 -7.70 11.64 17.57
C TYR A 254 -7.14 12.76 16.71
N THR A 255 -5.83 12.72 16.50
CA THR A 255 -5.12 13.65 15.59
C THR A 255 -5.27 13.19 14.14
N ALA A 256 -4.91 14.07 13.19
CA ALA A 256 -5.00 13.80 11.75
C ALA A 256 -4.27 12.52 11.31
N GLU A 257 -3.23 12.10 12.04
CA GLU A 257 -2.46 10.89 11.76
C GLU A 257 -3.30 9.61 11.87
N ASN A 258 -4.38 9.62 12.66
CA ASN A 258 -5.28 8.49 12.83
C ASN A 258 -6.55 8.56 11.98
N ILE A 259 -6.76 9.65 11.24
CA ILE A 259 -7.98 9.87 10.47
C ILE A 259 -7.81 9.26 9.08
N PHE A 260 -8.70 8.32 8.76
CA PHE A 260 -8.75 7.67 7.45
C PHE A 260 -10.14 7.80 6.84
N THR A 261 -10.21 7.67 5.52
CA THR A 261 -11.44 7.64 4.75
C THR A 261 -11.45 6.36 3.92
N LEU A 262 -12.57 5.64 3.96
CA LEU A 262 -12.83 4.54 3.03
C LEU A 262 -13.39 5.13 1.73
N VAL A 263 -12.60 5.03 0.66
CA VAL A 263 -12.96 5.52 -0.67
C VAL A 263 -13.37 4.32 -1.51
N SER A 264 -14.64 4.27 -1.90
CA SER A 264 -15.17 3.27 -2.84
C SER A 264 -15.63 3.88 -4.16
N ASP A 265 -15.78 5.20 -4.24
CA ASP A 265 -16.12 5.89 -5.48
C ASP A 265 -14.87 6.44 -6.16
N VAL A 266 -14.86 6.37 -7.48
CA VAL A 266 -13.96 7.19 -8.28
C VAL A 266 -14.59 8.59 -8.26
N GLU A 267 -14.07 9.51 -7.45
CA GLU A 267 -14.23 10.93 -7.75
C GLU A 267 -13.60 11.11 -9.14
N THR A 268 -14.43 10.99 -10.17
CA THR A 268 -14.10 11.46 -11.49
C THR A 268 -13.90 12.95 -11.29
N LYS A 269 -12.63 13.37 -11.17
CA LYS A 269 -12.27 14.76 -11.32
C LYS A 269 -12.92 15.20 -12.62
N THR A 270 -14.03 15.92 -12.51
CA THR A 270 -14.56 16.73 -13.59
C THR A 270 -13.37 17.57 -14.05
N LYS A 271 -12.90 17.25 -15.27
CA LYS A 271 -11.96 18.09 -15.97
C LYS A 271 -12.71 19.39 -16.24
N ASP A 272 -12.42 20.40 -15.44
CA ASP A 272 -12.60 21.79 -15.85
C ASP A 272 -11.49 22.16 -16.85
#